data_AF-A0A0K8MZI1-F1
#
_entry.id   AF-A0A0K8MZI1-F1
#
_cell.length_a   1.000
_cell.length_b   1.000
_cell.length_c   1.000
_cell.angle_alpha   90.00
_cell.angle_beta   90.00
_cell.angle_gamma   90.00
#
_symmetry.space_group_name_H-M   'P 1'
#
loop_
_entity.id
_entity.type
_entity.pdbx_description
1 polymer ?
#
loop_
_entity_poly.entity_id
_entity_poly.type
_entity_poly.pdbx_seq_one_letter_code
_entity_poly.pdbx_strand_id
1 'polypeptide(L)'
;MNTPPPNEKFGVLTTPLSLRGWPTWLVYLVAVLGLIYILNPTAGFLELLPDNLPIIGNLDEGAAFMMIWYGLVEFFEGRKYPKP
;
A
#
# COMPACT_ATOMS: atom_id res chain seq x y z
N MET A 1 2.79 25.90 4.69
CA MET A 1 2.37 24.66 4.02
C MET A 1 3.14 24.57 2.72
N ASN A 2 3.95 23.52 2.53
CA ASN A 2 4.46 23.24 1.20
C ASN A 2 3.32 22.55 0.47
N THR A 3 2.70 23.21 -0.49
CA THR A 3 1.90 22.53 -1.50
C THR A 3 2.87 22.04 -2.57
N PRO A 4 2.68 20.83 -3.13
CA PRO A 4 3.52 20.37 -4.22
C PRO A 4 3.56 21.40 -5.35
N PRO A 5 4.74 21.67 -5.95
CA PRO A 5 4.87 22.67 -6.99
C PRO A 5 4.00 22.28 -8.20
N PRO A 6 3.39 23.24 -8.93
CA PRO A 6 2.43 22.96 -10.01
C PRO A 6 2.94 22.07 -11.14
N ASN A 7 4.26 21.83 -11.23
CA ASN A 7 4.89 21.04 -12.29
C ASN A 7 5.32 19.62 -11.86
N GLU A 8 5.19 19.25 -10.58
CA GLU A 8 5.46 17.87 -10.13
C GLU A 8 4.26 16.98 -10.49
N LYS A 9 4.35 16.31 -11.64
CA LYS A 9 3.39 15.29 -12.05
C LYS A 9 3.58 14.05 -11.19
N PHE A 10 3.03 14.04 -9.98
CA PHE A 10 2.91 12.80 -9.21
C PHE A 10 2.08 11.80 -10.02
N GLY A 11 2.66 10.65 -10.33
CA GLY A 11 1.94 9.56 -10.96
C GLY A 11 0.93 8.94 -10.00
N VAL A 12 -0.03 8.19 -10.55
CA VAL A 12 -1.07 7.50 -9.75
C VAL A 12 -0.46 6.58 -8.67
N LEU A 13 0.77 6.10 -8.87
CA LEU A 13 1.47 5.21 -7.95
C LEU A 13 2.38 5.94 -6.94
N THR A 14 2.65 7.23 -7.11
CA THR A 14 3.62 7.96 -6.28
C THR A 14 3.01 9.10 -5.48
N THR A 15 1.72 9.43 -5.69
CA THR A 15 1.02 10.36 -4.79
C THR A 15 0.65 9.65 -3.47
N PRO A 16 1.00 10.23 -2.31
CA PRO A 16 0.43 9.84 -1.03
C PRO A 16 -1.10 9.75 -1.08
N LEU A 17 -1.66 8.72 -0.47
CA LEU A 17 -3.11 8.55 -0.41
C LEU A 17 -3.76 9.60 0.51
N SER A 18 -3.01 10.13 1.48
CA SER A 18 -3.53 11.21 2.34
C SER A 18 -3.80 12.51 1.61
N LEU A 19 -3.03 12.80 0.55
CA LEU A 19 -3.28 13.92 -0.36
C LEU A 19 -4.52 13.70 -1.23
N ARG A 20 -4.95 12.44 -1.39
CA ARG A 20 -6.20 12.06 -2.07
C ARG A 20 -7.40 12.01 -1.12
N GLY A 21 -7.24 12.44 0.13
CA GLY A 21 -8.31 12.49 1.13
C GLY A 21 -8.39 11.29 2.06
N TRP A 22 -7.52 10.28 1.90
CA TRP A 22 -7.50 9.14 2.83
C TRP A 22 -6.89 9.54 4.18
N PRO A 23 -7.36 8.97 5.30
CA PRO A 23 -6.72 9.19 6.58
C PRO A 23 -5.39 8.42 6.67
N THR A 24 -4.31 9.08 7.09
CA THR A 24 -2.95 8.50 7.15
C THR A 24 -2.88 7.24 8.02
N TRP A 25 -3.63 7.18 9.13
CA TRP A 25 -3.69 5.98 9.98
C TRP A 25 -4.23 4.75 9.23
N LEU A 26 -5.19 4.95 8.32
CA LEU A 26 -5.78 3.88 7.54
C LEU A 26 -4.80 3.38 6.47
N VAL A 27 -4.06 4.30 5.86
CA VAL A 27 -2.99 3.94 4.90
C VAL A 27 -1.95 3.04 5.56
N TYR A 28 -1.49 3.40 6.76
CA TYR A 28 -0.53 2.57 7.51
C TYR A 28 -1.13 1.26 8.01
N LEU A 29 -2.39 1.26 8.47
CA LEU A 29 -3.07 0.02 8.87
C LEU A 29 -3.12 -0.99 7.71
N VAL A 30 -3.54 -0.53 6.53
CA VAL A 30 -3.64 -1.35 5.33
C VAL A 30 -2.25 -1.83 4.87
N ALA A 31 -1.22 -0.97 4.94
CA ALA A 31 0.16 -1.37 4.63
C ALA A 31 0.69 -2.47 5.57
N VAL A 32 0.38 -2.39 6.86
CA VAL A 32 0.74 -3.42 7.85
C VAL A 32 0.01 -4.73 7.57
N LEU A 33 -1.27 -4.69 7.19
CA LEU A 33 -2.02 -5.89 6.78
C LEU A 33 -1.39 -6.54 5.55
N GLY A 34 -1.03 -5.76 4.53
CA GLY A 34 -0.32 -6.26 3.35
C GLY A 34 1.04 -6.87 3.71
N LEU A 35 1.77 -6.28 4.66
CA LEU A 35 3.04 -6.83 5.14
C LEU A 35 2.84 -8.16 5.87
N ILE A 36 1.85 -8.26 6.77
CA ILE A 36 1.51 -9.51 7.45
C ILE A 36 1.12 -10.59 6.42
N TYR A 37 0.35 -10.20 5.40
CA TYR A 37 -0.06 -11.09 4.31
C TYR A 37 1.12 -11.59 3.50
N ILE A 38 2.04 -10.73 3.05
CA ILE A 38 3.23 -11.16 2.28
C ILE A 38 4.20 -11.97 3.14
N LEU A 39 4.35 -11.63 4.41
CA LEU A 39 5.24 -12.36 5.32
C LEU A 39 4.67 -13.73 5.72
N ASN A 40 3.39 -13.98 5.42
CA ASN A 40 2.61 -15.20 5.66
C ASN A 40 3.36 -16.28 6.48
N PRO A 41 3.56 -16.09 7.79
CA PRO A 41 4.33 -17.05 8.58
C PRO A 41 3.62 -18.41 8.71
N THR A 42 2.35 -18.48 8.28
CA THR A 42 1.45 -19.64 8.35
C THR A 42 1.10 -20.26 6.99
N ALA A 43 1.64 -19.73 5.89
CA ALA A 43 1.25 -20.05 4.50
C ALA A 43 1.24 -21.54 4.15
N GLY A 44 2.13 -22.31 4.77
CA GLY A 44 2.28 -23.74 4.50
C GLY A 44 1.56 -24.68 5.49
N PHE A 45 0.81 -24.17 6.47
CA PHE A 45 0.23 -25.00 7.54
C PHE A 45 -1.31 -25.12 7.51
N LEU A 46 -2.02 -24.25 6.79
CA LEU A 46 -3.50 -24.19 6.76
C LEU A 46 -4.06 -23.97 5.34
N GLU A 47 -3.58 -24.71 4.35
CA GLU A 47 -4.16 -24.68 2.99
C GLU A 47 -5.52 -25.42 2.97
N LEU A 48 -6.61 -24.68 3.23
CA LEU A 48 -8.01 -25.14 3.08
C LEU A 48 -8.64 -24.69 1.74
N LEU A 49 -7.92 -23.93 0.91
CA LEU A 49 -8.35 -23.48 -0.43
C LEU A 49 -7.27 -23.84 -1.47
N PRO A 50 -7.66 -24.26 -2.69
CA PRO A 50 -6.70 -24.67 -3.71
C PRO A 50 -6.10 -23.43 -4.41
N ASP A 51 -4.97 -22.93 -3.89
CA ASP A 51 -4.21 -21.78 -4.43
C ASP A 51 -3.41 -22.09 -5.71
N ASN A 52 -3.63 -23.25 -6.37
CA ASN A 52 -2.89 -23.68 -7.56
C ASN A 52 -3.41 -23.11 -8.89
N LEU A 53 -4.25 -22.06 -8.90
CA LEU A 53 -4.68 -21.42 -10.15
C LEU A 53 -3.73 -20.25 -10.49
N PRO A 54 -2.89 -20.36 -11.52
CA PRO A 54 -1.77 -19.45 -11.83
C PRO A 54 -2.18 -18.01 -12.19
N ILE A 55 -3.48 -17.68 -12.17
CA ILE A 55 -4.04 -16.37 -12.52
C ILE A 55 -4.66 -15.66 -11.30
N ILE A 56 -5.11 -16.41 -10.28
CA ILE A 56 -5.91 -15.87 -9.17
C ILE A 56 -5.08 -15.80 -7.87
N GLY A 57 -4.20 -16.78 -7.62
CA GLY A 57 -3.40 -16.87 -6.38
C GLY A 57 -2.15 -15.98 -6.29
N ASN A 58 -1.84 -15.17 -7.32
CA ASN A 58 -0.74 -14.19 -7.29
C ASN A 58 -1.23 -12.73 -7.33
N LEU A 59 -2.54 -12.52 -7.53
CA LEU A 59 -3.12 -11.18 -7.70
C LEU A 59 -3.39 -10.52 -6.34
N ASP A 60 -3.81 -11.32 -5.38
CA ASP A 60 -3.89 -11.02 -3.95
C ASP A 60 -2.51 -10.66 -3.36
N GLU A 61 -1.45 -11.38 -3.72
CA GLU A 61 -0.08 -11.01 -3.36
C GLU A 61 0.32 -9.66 -3.97
N GLY A 62 -0.04 -9.43 -5.23
CA GLY A 62 0.13 -8.13 -5.89
C GLY A 62 -0.65 -7.01 -5.19
N ALA A 63 -1.87 -7.29 -4.73
CA ALA A 63 -2.67 -6.34 -3.96
C ALA A 63 -2.03 -6.04 -2.60
N ALA A 64 -1.54 -7.05 -1.89
CA ALA A 64 -0.80 -6.88 -0.65
C ALA A 64 0.48 -6.07 -0.86
N PHE A 65 1.20 -6.28 -1.96
CA PHE A 65 2.35 -5.47 -2.33
C PHE A 65 1.97 -4.00 -2.55
N MET A 66 0.85 -3.74 -3.24
CA MET A 66 0.33 -2.39 -3.44
C MET A 66 -0.05 -1.71 -2.12
N MET A 67 -0.60 -2.45 -1.15
CA MET A 67 -0.89 -1.93 0.19
C MET A 67 0.40 -1.46 0.88
N ILE A 68 1.46 -2.29 0.85
CA ILE A 68 2.77 -1.93 1.41
C ILE A 68 3.35 -0.72 0.68
N TRP A 69 3.32 -0.74 -0.66
CA TRP A 69 3.85 0.32 -1.52
C TRP A 69 3.26 1.68 -1.17
N TYR A 70 1.93 1.79 -1.07
CA TYR A 70 1.30 3.05 -0.70
C TYR A 70 1.61 3.49 0.74
N GLY A 71 1.85 2.54 1.66
CA GLY A 71 2.37 2.86 3.00
C GLY A 71 3.76 3.49 2.96
N LEU A 72 4.66 2.97 2.11
CA LEU A 72 6.00 3.54 1.91
C LEU A 72 5.94 4.92 1.27
N VAL A 73 5.13 5.08 0.22
CA VAL A 73 4.90 6.40 -0.42
C VAL A 73 4.38 7.40 0.60
N GLU A 74 3.38 7.02 1.41
CA GLU A 74 2.85 7.87 2.48
C GLU A 74 3.93 8.23 3.53
N PHE A 75 4.82 7.28 3.87
CA PHE A 75 5.92 7.53 4.81
C PHE A 75 6.97 8.51 4.28
N PHE A 76 7.39 8.36 3.01
CA PHE A 76 8.46 9.18 2.42
C PHE A 76 7.94 10.53 1.90
N GLU A 77 6.79 10.53 1.23
CA GLU A 77 6.25 11.70 0.53
C GLU A 77 5.20 12.44 1.38
N GLY A 78 4.42 11.73 2.21
CA GLY A 78 3.39 12.36 3.06
C GLY A 78 3.96 13.35 4.09
N ARG A 79 5.23 13.16 4.51
CA ARG A 79 5.92 14.08 5.43
C ARG A 79 6.37 15.39 4.79
N LYS A 80 6.55 15.42 3.46
CA LYS A 80 6.96 16.62 2.73
C LYS A 80 5.81 17.62 2.55
N TYR A 81 4.59 17.09 2.60
CA TYR A 81 3.34 17.82 2.33
C TYR A 81 2.35 17.65 3.50
N PRO A 82 2.68 18.15 4.72
CA PRO A 82 1.78 18.08 5.86
C PRO A 82 0.48 18.83 5.59
N LYS A 83 -0.65 18.24 6.01
CA LYS A 83 -1.98 18.86 5.92
C LYS A 83 -1.99 20.24 6.60
N PRO A 84 -2.86 21.16 6.13
CA PRO A 84 -3.13 22.41 6.82
C PRO A 84 -3.46 22.25 8.30
#